data_AF-A0A9Q0DEW1-F1
#
_entry.id   AF-A0A9Q0DEW1-F1
#
_cell.length_a   1.000
_cell.length_b   1.000
_cell.length_c   1.000
_cell.angle_alpha   90.00
_cell.angle_beta   90.00
_cell.angle_gamma   90.00
#
_symmetry.space_group_name_H-M   'P 1'
#
loop_
_entity.id
_entity.type
_entity.pdbx_description
1 polymer ?
#
loop_
_entity_poly.entity_id
_entity_poly.type
_entity_poly.pdbx_seq_one_letter_code
_entity_poly.pdbx_strand_id
1 'polypeptide(L)'
;MSDEKKNDPLDATMSDEKKNDPLDATMKYVNKPDDIGPLQEDEDLVVEMSCGHSTTPGSLTGWCRSLLKESQFKFTCPTPKPDGKVCSVELSYQEVRRVAALTVDEMQQFEERLAHLTVHAMFQIKECPGCGTYVERKTEDNLCFSCPICEESNRPSHQFCWQCLQPWKGPAPRVDRCENPGCVDRDLQVSTRDGMGSLYRVIVKELDGEKTTVVLCDTDEQMQTMTVLQLKTKIAERLPDIEGTWEDLRLIFGGKQLDDEATLVSFGIEHESTIHLVKRLRGGGTPNSRETTDTSLAPESPCRIL
;
A
#
# COMPACT_ATOMS: atom_id res chain seq x y z
N MET A 1 0.47 -26.26 35.46
CA MET A 1 1.12 -26.25 34.14
C MET A 1 1.21 -24.80 33.76
N SER A 2 2.44 -24.35 33.53
CA SER A 2 2.88 -22.97 33.51
C SER A 2 2.48 -22.32 32.19
N ASP A 3 1.61 -21.30 32.23
CA ASP A 3 1.32 -20.48 31.06
C ASP A 3 2.52 -19.56 30.79
N GLU A 4 3.33 -19.93 29.81
CA GLU A 4 4.33 -19.07 29.18
C GLU A 4 3.60 -17.87 28.56
N LYS A 5 3.64 -16.73 29.26
CA LYS A 5 3.43 -15.42 28.63
C LYS A 5 4.49 -15.26 27.55
N LYS A 6 4.11 -15.40 26.28
CA LYS A 6 4.88 -14.87 25.15
C LYS A 6 5.01 -13.36 25.36
N ASN A 7 6.21 -12.92 25.75
CA ASN A 7 6.54 -11.51 25.77
C ASN A 7 6.39 -10.95 24.36
N ASP A 8 5.67 -9.83 24.25
CA ASP A 8 5.58 -9.04 23.02
C ASP A 8 6.98 -8.45 22.76
N PRO A 9 7.57 -8.59 21.55
CA PRO A 9 8.91 -8.07 21.26
C PRO A 9 9.04 -6.55 21.44
N LEU A 10 7.91 -5.85 21.53
CA LEU A 10 7.80 -4.40 21.71
C LEU A 10 7.94 -3.93 23.17
N ASP A 11 8.09 -4.84 24.14
CA ASP A 11 8.16 -4.55 25.58
C ASP A 11 9.57 -4.70 26.18
N ALA A 12 10.61 -4.84 25.34
CA ALA A 12 11.99 -4.84 25.81
C ALA A 12 12.43 -3.42 26.19
N THR A 13 12.20 -3.07 27.46
CA THR A 13 12.81 -1.90 28.10
C THR A 13 14.27 -2.21 28.44
N MET A 14 15.17 -1.96 27.48
CA MET A 14 16.58 -1.74 27.78
C MET A 14 16.91 -0.27 27.55
N SER A 15 17.07 0.44 28.66
CA SER A 15 17.51 1.83 28.75
C SER A 15 19.01 1.91 28.45
N ASP A 16 19.39 1.73 27.19
CA ASP A 16 20.60 2.35 26.67
C ASP A 16 20.21 3.75 26.22
N GLU A 17 20.82 4.78 26.82
CA GLU A 17 20.58 6.18 26.46
C GLU A 17 20.94 6.37 24.98
N LYS A 18 19.92 6.51 24.13
CA LYS A 18 20.09 6.78 22.71
C LYS A 18 20.72 8.15 22.51
N LYS A 19 21.98 8.18 22.11
CA LYS A 19 22.74 9.42 21.87
C LYS A 19 23.21 9.45 20.41
N ASN A 20 22.98 10.58 19.75
CA ASN A 20 23.59 10.85 18.45
C ASN A 20 25.08 11.15 18.62
N ASP A 21 25.89 10.90 17.59
CA ASP A 21 27.31 11.27 17.59
C ASP A 21 27.45 12.79 17.40
N PRO A 22 27.89 13.57 18.41
CA PRO A 22 28.00 15.03 18.32
C PRO A 22 28.96 15.52 17.23
N LEU A 23 29.79 14.64 16.66
CA LEU A 23 30.69 14.94 15.55
C LEU A 23 30.09 14.63 14.17
N ASP A 24 28.86 14.12 14.09
CA ASP A 24 28.16 13.89 12.83
C ASP A 24 27.81 15.24 12.17
N ALA A 25 28.64 15.65 11.22
CA ALA A 25 28.48 16.89 10.45
C ALA A 25 27.22 16.90 9.54
N THR A 26 26.54 15.76 9.38
CA THR A 26 25.27 15.68 8.64
C THR A 26 24.05 16.06 9.48
N MET A 27 24.23 16.18 10.80
CA MET A 27 23.18 16.58 11.74
C MET A 27 23.32 18.04 12.15
N LYS A 28 22.17 18.72 12.33
CA LYS A 28 22.12 20.08 12.83
C LYS A 28 21.74 20.08 14.32
N TYR A 29 22.75 20.05 15.17
CA TYR A 29 22.58 20.16 16.62
C TYR A 29 22.16 21.58 17.02
N VAL A 30 21.19 21.69 17.91
CA VAL A 30 20.62 22.97 18.34
C VAL A 30 20.49 23.05 19.86
N ASN A 31 20.72 24.25 20.40
CA ASN A 31 20.47 24.55 21.82
C ASN A 31 19.02 25.04 21.99
N LYS A 32 18.06 24.16 21.69
CA LYS A 32 16.61 24.40 21.81
C LYS A 32 15.95 23.20 22.50
N PRO A 33 14.78 23.39 23.13
CA PRO A 33 14.06 22.29 23.76
C PRO A 33 13.62 21.23 22.74
N ASP A 34 13.42 20.00 23.22
CA ASP A 34 12.74 18.95 22.47
C ASP A 34 11.27 19.33 22.26
N ASP A 35 10.88 19.51 20.99
CA ASP A 35 9.53 19.90 20.61
C ASP A 35 8.53 18.71 20.55
N ILE A 36 9.01 17.47 20.76
CA ILE A 36 8.21 16.23 20.73
C ILE A 36 8.07 15.62 22.13
N GLY A 37 9.15 15.63 22.92
CA GLY A 37 9.25 14.95 24.21
C GLY A 37 8.76 15.78 25.41
N PRO A 38 8.22 15.15 26.46
CA PRO A 38 7.67 15.87 27.62
C PRO A 38 8.73 16.38 28.62
N LEU A 39 9.97 15.88 28.60
CA LEU A 39 11.04 16.26 29.55
C LEU A 39 12.40 16.08 28.86
N GLN A 40 13.25 17.12 28.93
CA GLN A 40 14.64 17.07 28.49
C GLN A 40 15.53 16.98 29.73
N GLU A 41 16.48 16.06 29.75
CA GLU A 41 17.58 16.10 30.71
C GLU A 41 18.66 17.05 30.18
N ASP A 42 19.34 17.79 31.07
CA ASP A 42 20.27 18.88 30.70
C ASP A 42 21.44 18.44 29.78
N GLU A 43 21.65 17.14 29.58
CA GLU A 43 22.72 16.54 28.78
C GLU A 43 22.27 15.97 27.41
N ASP A 44 20.98 16.04 27.06
CA ASP A 44 20.49 15.46 25.81
C ASP A 44 20.82 16.31 24.57
N LEU A 45 21.44 15.67 23.57
CA LEU A 45 21.70 16.28 22.27
C LEU A 45 20.42 16.38 21.43
N VAL A 46 20.01 17.61 21.15
CA VAL A 46 18.82 17.91 20.34
C VAL A 46 19.21 18.20 18.90
N VAL A 47 18.50 17.58 17.96
CA VAL A 47 18.70 17.73 16.51
C VAL A 47 17.51 18.43 15.88
N GLU A 48 17.79 19.38 14.99
CA GLU A 48 16.77 20.03 14.16
C GLU A 48 16.41 19.14 12.95
N MET A 49 15.13 18.81 12.83
CA MET A 49 14.56 18.09 11.68
C MET A 49 14.37 19.03 10.47
N SER A 50 14.12 18.44 9.30
CA SER A 50 13.86 19.14 8.03
C SER A 50 12.66 20.09 8.08
N CYS A 51 11.69 19.82 8.97
CA CYS A 51 10.54 20.68 9.20
C CYS A 51 10.85 21.91 10.10
N GLY A 52 12.07 22.02 10.62
CA GLY A 52 12.54 23.11 11.47
C GLY A 52 12.27 22.94 12.98
N HIS A 53 11.60 21.85 13.37
CA HIS A 53 11.40 21.49 14.78
C HIS A 53 12.55 20.63 15.30
N SER A 54 12.74 20.63 16.61
CA SER A 54 13.90 20.04 17.28
C SER A 54 13.46 18.84 18.10
N THR A 55 14.26 17.78 18.15
CA THR A 55 13.92 16.59 18.95
C THR A 55 15.14 15.80 19.39
N THR A 56 14.98 14.99 20.44
CA THR A 56 15.94 13.98 20.84
C THR A 56 15.72 12.65 20.10
N PRO A 57 16.74 11.79 19.99
CA PRO A 57 16.60 10.45 19.41
C PRO A 57 15.47 9.63 20.03
N GLY A 58 15.36 9.67 21.36
CA GLY A 58 14.38 8.92 22.13
C GLY A 58 12.95 9.35 21.80
N SER A 59 12.68 10.64 21.83
CA SER A 59 11.35 11.21 21.54
C SER A 59 10.87 10.88 20.14
N LEU A 60 11.73 11.08 19.13
CA LEU A 60 11.37 10.75 17.75
C LEU A 60 11.14 9.25 17.55
N THR A 61 11.98 8.40 18.17
CA THR A 61 11.76 6.93 18.14
C THR A 61 10.39 6.57 18.71
N GLY A 62 10.07 7.11 19.89
CA GLY A 62 8.81 6.83 20.59
C GLY A 62 7.60 7.24 19.77
N TRP A 63 7.64 8.42 19.17
CA TRP A 63 6.59 8.92 18.28
C TRP A 63 6.46 8.08 17.01
N CYS A 64 7.55 7.76 16.32
CA CYS A 64 7.47 6.91 15.13
C CYS A 64 6.95 5.50 15.44
N ARG A 65 7.27 4.95 16.63
CA ARG A 65 6.67 3.69 17.09
C ARG A 65 5.17 3.80 17.34
N SER A 66 4.67 4.91 17.91
CA SER A 66 3.23 5.08 18.12
C SER A 66 2.48 5.16 16.78
N LEU A 67 3.03 5.87 15.80
CA LEU A 67 2.49 5.90 14.43
C LEU A 67 2.35 4.50 13.84
N LEU A 68 3.40 3.67 13.91
CA LEU A 68 3.34 2.28 13.39
C LEU A 68 2.35 1.38 14.15
N LYS A 69 2.16 1.61 15.46
CA LYS A 69 1.15 0.92 16.27
C LYS A 69 -0.27 1.32 15.86
N GLU A 70 -0.46 2.58 15.49
CA GLU A 70 -1.70 3.14 14.94
C GLU A 70 -1.89 2.84 13.45
N SER A 71 -1.07 1.96 12.87
CA SER A 71 -1.12 1.54 11.46
C SER A 71 -0.83 2.68 10.46
N GLN A 72 -0.11 3.72 10.90
CA GLN A 72 0.44 4.75 10.04
C GLN A 72 1.78 4.26 9.47
N PHE A 73 1.92 4.27 8.14
CA PHE A 73 3.17 3.94 7.45
C PHE A 73 3.94 5.19 6.99
N LYS A 74 3.43 6.38 7.31
CA LYS A 74 4.11 7.66 7.10
C LYS A 74 4.50 8.27 8.43
N PHE A 75 5.71 8.80 8.50
CA PHE A 75 6.19 9.52 9.67
C PHE A 75 5.96 11.00 9.48
N THR A 76 5.31 11.65 10.44
CA THR A 76 5.01 13.08 10.40
C THR A 76 5.45 13.76 11.69
N CYS A 77 5.79 15.04 11.62
CA CYS A 77 6.13 15.82 12.81
C CYS A 77 4.87 16.10 13.67
N PRO A 78 4.86 15.73 14.97
CA PRO A 78 3.71 15.94 15.86
C PRO A 78 3.66 17.35 16.47
N THR A 79 4.68 18.17 16.26
CA THR A 79 4.81 19.44 16.98
C THR A 79 3.70 20.43 16.65
N PRO A 80 3.00 21.01 17.65
CA PRO A 80 2.05 22.08 17.45
C PRO A 80 2.73 23.36 16.95
N LYS A 81 2.17 23.97 15.91
CA LYS A 81 2.53 25.29 15.40
C LYS A 81 1.84 26.40 16.22
N PRO A 82 2.36 27.65 16.17
CA PRO A 82 1.78 28.79 16.90
C PRO A 82 0.32 29.12 16.54
N ASP A 83 -0.14 28.68 15.36
CA ASP A 83 -1.52 28.84 14.89
C ASP A 83 -2.48 27.79 15.48
N GLY A 84 -2.00 26.91 16.36
CA GLY A 84 -2.77 25.83 16.99
C GLY A 84 -2.94 24.59 16.13
N LYS A 85 -2.37 24.54 14.92
CA LYS A 85 -2.37 23.34 14.06
C LYS A 85 -1.14 22.48 14.32
N VAL A 86 -1.21 21.20 14.01
CA VAL A 86 -0.03 20.30 14.08
C VAL A 86 0.87 20.53 12.86
N CYS A 87 2.17 20.35 13.02
CA CYS A 87 3.15 20.54 11.96
C CYS A 87 2.86 19.64 10.75
N SER A 88 2.76 18.34 10.99
CA SER A 88 2.41 17.28 10.04
C SER A 88 3.28 17.18 8.78
N VAL A 89 4.46 17.82 8.77
CA VAL A 89 5.43 17.65 7.68
C VAL A 89 5.91 16.19 7.68
N GLU A 90 5.88 15.55 6.51
CA GLU A 90 6.32 14.18 6.32
C GLU A 90 7.85 14.09 6.44
N LEU A 91 8.31 13.19 7.30
CA LEU A 91 9.72 12.89 7.53
C LEU A 91 10.09 11.64 6.75
N SER A 92 11.12 11.73 5.91
CA SER A 92 11.60 10.57 5.18
C SER A 92 12.12 9.49 6.14
N TYR A 93 11.98 8.22 5.79
CA TYR A 93 12.52 7.15 6.65
C TYR A 93 14.04 7.26 6.84
N GLN A 94 14.77 7.80 5.86
CA GLN A 94 16.21 8.08 5.97
C GLN A 94 16.51 9.18 6.99
N GLU A 95 15.64 10.17 7.13
CA GLU A 95 15.74 11.18 8.18
C GLU A 95 15.42 10.59 9.54
N VAL A 96 14.35 9.81 9.66
CA VAL A 96 13.97 9.12 10.91
C VAL A 96 15.11 8.22 11.41
N ARG A 97 15.68 7.37 10.55
CA ARG A 97 16.81 6.49 10.92
C ARG A 97 17.99 7.25 11.52
N ARG A 98 18.29 8.42 10.95
CA ARG A 98 19.42 9.26 11.38
C ARG A 98 19.08 9.98 12.67
N VAL A 99 18.03 10.81 12.67
CA VAL A 99 17.68 11.67 13.81
C VAL A 99 17.30 10.87 15.05
N ALA A 100 16.59 9.75 14.87
CA ALA A 100 16.17 8.87 15.96
C ALA A 100 17.26 7.91 16.47
N ALA A 101 18.47 7.96 15.88
CA ALA A 101 19.57 7.03 16.14
C ALA A 101 19.08 5.56 16.21
N LEU A 102 18.32 5.11 15.21
CA LEU A 102 17.73 3.78 15.25
C LEU A 102 18.83 2.72 15.26
N THR A 103 18.74 1.76 16.18
CA THR A 103 19.63 0.60 16.19
C THR A 103 19.28 -0.32 15.03
N VAL A 104 20.18 -1.28 14.73
CA VAL A 104 19.93 -2.28 13.68
C VAL A 104 18.64 -3.06 13.93
N ASP A 105 18.39 -3.45 15.18
CA ASP A 105 17.18 -4.20 15.57
C ASP A 105 15.91 -3.35 15.42
N GLU A 106 15.99 -2.06 15.77
CA GLU A 106 14.86 -1.14 15.60
C GLU A 106 14.57 -0.83 14.15
N MET A 107 15.62 -0.68 13.33
CA MET A 107 15.46 -0.55 11.89
C MET A 107 14.74 -1.78 11.31
N GLN A 108 15.16 -2.98 11.69
CA GLN A 108 14.50 -4.21 11.24
C GLN A 108 13.02 -4.24 11.64
N GLN A 109 12.69 -3.91 12.90
CA GLN A 109 11.31 -3.85 13.37
C GLN A 109 10.47 -2.80 12.61
N PHE A 110 11.04 -1.62 12.37
CA PHE A 110 10.38 -0.56 11.63
C PHE A 110 10.15 -0.96 10.17
N GLU A 111 11.17 -1.50 9.50
CA GLU A 111 11.12 -1.90 8.10
C GLU A 111 10.12 -3.05 7.89
N GLU A 112 10.12 -4.05 8.76
CA GLU A 112 9.13 -5.15 8.71
C GLU A 112 7.71 -4.64 8.90
N ARG A 113 7.50 -3.75 9.88
CA ARG A 113 6.19 -3.17 10.14
C ARG A 113 5.72 -2.25 9.01
N LEU A 114 6.61 -1.41 8.48
CA LEU A 114 6.35 -0.55 7.32
C LEU A 114 5.98 -1.40 6.11
N ALA A 115 6.77 -2.42 5.79
CA ALA A 115 6.49 -3.32 4.68
C ALA A 115 5.11 -3.96 4.83
N HIS A 116 4.78 -4.49 6.02
CA HIS A 116 3.46 -5.05 6.28
C HIS A 116 2.33 -4.03 6.10
N LEU A 117 2.46 -2.83 6.68
CA LEU A 117 1.43 -1.78 6.57
C LEU A 117 1.27 -1.29 5.13
N THR A 118 2.37 -1.09 4.40
CA THR A 118 2.34 -0.70 2.99
C THR A 118 1.67 -1.79 2.14
N VAL A 119 2.04 -3.06 2.33
CA VAL A 119 1.41 -4.19 1.61
C VAL A 119 -0.09 -4.25 1.89
N HIS A 120 -0.52 -4.11 3.15
CA HIS A 120 -1.94 -4.09 3.50
C HIS A 120 -2.70 -2.86 3.00
N ALA A 121 -2.04 -1.71 2.87
CA ALA A 121 -2.65 -0.50 2.32
C ALA A 121 -2.72 -0.53 0.78
N MET A 122 -1.80 -1.23 0.13
CA MET A 122 -1.72 -1.33 -1.33
C MET A 122 -2.52 -2.52 -1.89
N PHE A 123 -2.59 -3.62 -1.16
CA PHE A 123 -3.15 -4.89 -1.62
C PHE A 123 -4.20 -5.41 -0.64
N GLN A 124 -5.22 -6.09 -1.16
CA GLN A 124 -6.15 -6.86 -0.34
C GLN A 124 -5.47 -8.17 0.05
N ILE A 125 -4.51 -8.09 0.96
CA ILE A 125 -3.79 -9.25 1.48
C ILE A 125 -4.28 -9.57 2.87
N LYS A 126 -4.48 -10.86 3.15
CA LYS A 126 -4.78 -11.37 4.50
C LYS A 126 -4.03 -12.67 4.73
N GLU A 127 -3.72 -12.96 5.99
CA GLU A 127 -3.16 -14.25 6.38
C GLU A 127 -4.25 -15.33 6.31
N CYS A 128 -3.97 -16.44 5.61
CA CYS A 128 -4.91 -17.56 5.52
C CYS A 128 -5.03 -18.26 6.89
N PRO A 129 -6.24 -18.43 7.44
CA PRO A 129 -6.45 -19.10 8.73
C PRO A 129 -6.09 -20.60 8.70
N GLY A 130 -6.00 -21.19 7.51
CA GLY A 130 -5.67 -22.61 7.33
C GLY A 130 -4.18 -22.89 7.32
N CYS A 131 -3.37 -22.11 6.60
CA CYS A 131 -1.95 -22.37 6.39
C CYS A 131 -1.00 -21.29 6.92
N GLY A 132 -1.50 -20.12 7.34
CA GLY A 132 -0.67 -18.98 7.75
C GLY A 132 0.02 -18.27 6.58
N THR A 133 -0.22 -18.68 5.34
CA THR A 133 0.33 -17.98 4.17
C THR A 133 -0.50 -16.74 3.86
N TYR A 134 0.18 -15.64 3.53
CA TYR A 134 -0.46 -14.44 3.04
C TYR A 134 -1.03 -14.67 1.64
N VAL A 135 -2.30 -14.34 1.47
CA VAL A 135 -3.04 -14.49 0.22
C VAL A 135 -3.61 -13.16 -0.20
N GLU A 136 -3.61 -12.89 -1.51
CA GLU A 136 -4.16 -11.67 -2.11
C GLU A 136 -5.52 -11.95 -2.77
N ARG A 137 -6.47 -11.04 -2.56
CA ARG A 137 -7.77 -11.06 -3.22
C ARG A 137 -7.76 -10.13 -4.44
N LYS A 138 -7.94 -10.71 -5.63
CA LYS A 138 -7.96 -9.97 -6.91
C LYS A 138 -9.24 -9.15 -7.14
N THR A 139 -10.37 -9.55 -6.52
CA THR A 139 -11.68 -8.91 -6.75
C THR A 139 -12.55 -8.87 -5.50
N GLU A 140 -13.32 -7.79 -5.35
CA GLU A 140 -14.21 -7.58 -4.20
C GLU A 140 -15.61 -8.21 -4.32
N ASP A 141 -15.88 -8.87 -5.44
CA ASP A 141 -17.18 -9.43 -5.82
C ASP A 141 -17.52 -10.79 -5.15
N ASN A 142 -16.64 -11.32 -4.30
CA ASN A 142 -16.93 -12.53 -3.53
C ASN A 142 -16.16 -12.61 -2.19
N LEU A 143 -16.87 -12.53 -1.07
CA LEU A 143 -16.32 -12.65 0.28
C LEU A 143 -15.88 -14.07 0.63
N CYS A 144 -16.32 -15.08 -0.14
CA CYS A 144 -15.83 -16.45 0.00
C CYS A 144 -14.49 -16.58 -0.72
N PHE A 145 -13.41 -16.60 0.04
CA PHE A 145 -12.07 -16.79 -0.51
C PHE A 145 -11.63 -18.25 -0.38
N SER A 146 -11.09 -18.81 -1.46
CA SER A 146 -10.48 -20.14 -1.49
C SER A 146 -8.97 -19.99 -1.52
N CYS A 147 -8.26 -20.51 -0.51
CA CYS A 147 -6.80 -20.47 -0.48
C CYS A 147 -6.23 -21.55 -1.42
N PRO A 148 -5.45 -21.17 -2.45
CA PRO A 148 -4.93 -22.13 -3.43
C PRO A 148 -4.01 -23.17 -2.78
N ILE A 149 -3.20 -22.76 -1.80
CA ILE A 149 -2.28 -23.66 -1.06
C ILE A 149 -3.06 -24.70 -0.24
N CYS A 150 -4.11 -24.26 0.44
CA CYS A 150 -4.94 -25.15 1.25
C CYS A 150 -5.79 -26.08 0.38
N GLU A 151 -6.25 -25.60 -0.77
CA GLU A 151 -6.99 -26.39 -1.76
C GLU A 151 -6.12 -27.50 -2.34
N GLU A 152 -4.91 -27.19 -2.77
CA GLU A 152 -3.92 -28.18 -3.24
C GLU A 152 -3.55 -29.20 -2.15
N SER A 153 -3.42 -28.73 -0.91
CA SER A 153 -3.12 -29.58 0.26
C SER A 153 -4.34 -30.34 0.80
N ASN A 154 -5.51 -30.22 0.14
CA ASN A 154 -6.77 -30.83 0.53
C ASN A 154 -7.17 -30.56 2.01
N ARG A 155 -6.91 -29.35 2.49
CA ARG A 155 -7.27 -28.94 3.85
C ARG A 155 -8.79 -28.67 3.93
N PRO A 156 -9.46 -29.11 5.00
CA PRO A 156 -10.92 -28.99 5.13
C PRO A 156 -11.40 -27.53 5.23
N SER A 157 -10.54 -26.61 5.68
CA SER A 157 -10.82 -25.18 5.83
C SER A 157 -10.15 -24.32 4.75
N HIS A 158 -10.05 -24.81 3.50
CA HIS A 158 -9.48 -24.03 2.39
C HIS A 158 -10.36 -22.82 2.00
N GLN A 159 -11.67 -22.85 2.31
CA GLN A 159 -12.60 -21.73 2.12
C GLN A 159 -12.89 -20.98 3.41
N PHE A 160 -12.75 -19.66 3.37
CA PHE A 160 -13.03 -18.78 4.49
C PHE A 160 -13.64 -17.45 4.07
N CYS A 161 -14.27 -16.76 5.02
CA CYS A 161 -14.82 -15.43 4.81
C CYS A 161 -13.72 -14.37 4.89
N TRP A 162 -13.60 -13.54 3.86
CA TRP A 162 -12.60 -12.48 3.77
C TRP A 162 -12.72 -11.41 4.88
N GLN A 163 -13.92 -11.20 5.43
CA GLN A 163 -14.16 -10.21 6.50
C GLN A 163 -13.75 -10.74 7.88
N CYS A 164 -14.30 -11.90 8.28
CA CYS A 164 -14.10 -12.43 9.62
C CYS A 164 -13.00 -13.49 9.74
N LEU A 165 -12.40 -13.91 8.62
CA LEU A 165 -11.38 -14.97 8.53
C LEU A 165 -11.81 -16.32 9.13
N GLN A 166 -13.11 -16.53 9.33
CA GLN A 166 -13.67 -17.80 9.76
C GLN A 166 -13.98 -18.69 8.56
N PRO A 167 -14.03 -20.03 8.74
CA PRO A 167 -14.49 -20.95 7.69
C PRO A 167 -15.80 -20.48 7.06
N TRP A 168 -15.88 -20.57 5.74
CA TRP A 168 -17.01 -20.02 5.01
C TRP A 168 -18.33 -20.72 5.39
N LYS A 169 -19.40 -19.94 5.54
CA LYS A 169 -20.75 -20.46 5.80
C LYS A 169 -21.78 -19.81 4.89
N GLY A 170 -22.58 -20.68 4.27
CA GLY A 170 -23.69 -20.36 3.37
C GLY A 170 -23.33 -20.37 1.88
N PRO A 171 -24.25 -19.98 0.98
CA PRO A 171 -24.02 -19.99 -0.46
C PRO A 171 -22.89 -19.04 -0.86
N ALA A 172 -22.11 -19.45 -1.87
CA ALA A 172 -21.11 -18.64 -2.55
C ALA A 172 -21.36 -18.70 -4.07
N PRO A 173 -21.00 -17.66 -4.84
CA PRO A 173 -20.35 -16.40 -4.43
C PRO A 173 -21.32 -15.41 -3.74
N ARG A 174 -20.82 -14.60 -2.80
CA ARG A 174 -21.57 -13.50 -2.16
C ARG A 174 -20.68 -12.32 -1.79
N VAL A 175 -21.16 -11.09 -2.01
CA VAL A 175 -20.45 -9.83 -1.66
C VAL A 175 -20.86 -9.24 -0.32
N ASP A 176 -22.06 -9.57 0.15
CA ASP A 176 -22.78 -8.80 1.15
C ASP A 176 -22.52 -9.29 2.57
N ARG A 177 -22.48 -10.62 2.79
CA ARG A 177 -22.18 -11.23 4.09
C ARG A 177 -21.85 -12.72 3.98
N CYS A 178 -21.24 -13.25 5.03
CA CYS A 178 -21.27 -14.68 5.33
C CYS A 178 -22.32 -15.01 6.39
N GLU A 179 -22.54 -16.30 6.67
CA GLU A 179 -23.46 -16.76 7.72
C GLU A 179 -22.78 -17.02 9.07
N ASN A 180 -21.55 -16.54 9.26
CA ASN A 180 -20.93 -16.58 10.58
C ASN A 180 -21.56 -15.53 11.52
N PRO A 181 -21.92 -15.90 12.75
CA PRO A 181 -22.52 -14.97 13.71
C PRO A 181 -21.53 -13.86 14.07
N GLY A 182 -22.00 -12.61 14.04
CA GLY A 182 -21.17 -11.45 14.37
C GLY A 182 -20.09 -11.13 13.32
N CYS A 183 -20.21 -11.63 12.09
CA CYS A 183 -19.32 -11.21 11.01
C CYS A 183 -19.46 -9.71 10.79
N VAL A 184 -18.38 -8.99 11.05
CA VAL A 184 -18.22 -7.56 10.77
C VAL A 184 -16.96 -7.40 9.94
N ASP A 185 -17.00 -6.44 9.03
CA ASP A 185 -15.79 -6.02 8.33
C ASP A 185 -14.84 -5.35 9.32
N ARG A 186 -13.75 -6.04 9.65
CA ARG A 186 -12.75 -5.53 10.59
C ARG A 186 -11.96 -4.37 10.00
N ASP A 187 -11.85 -4.27 8.67
CA ASP A 187 -11.09 -3.22 8.00
C ASP A 187 -11.88 -1.90 8.01
N LEU A 188 -13.22 -1.97 7.91
CA LEU A 188 -14.10 -0.80 8.05
C LEU A 188 -14.16 -0.24 9.49
N GLN A 189 -13.85 -1.03 10.52
CA GLN A 189 -13.78 -0.53 11.90
C GLN A 189 -12.50 0.27 12.17
N VAL A 190 -11.40 0.01 11.45
CA VAL A 190 -10.14 0.76 11.57
C VAL A 190 -10.21 2.10 10.84
N SER A 191 -11.02 2.22 9.78
CA SER A 191 -11.22 3.48 9.04
C SER A 191 -11.96 4.59 9.79
N THR A 192 -12.52 4.34 10.99
CA THR A 192 -13.37 5.34 11.70
C THR A 192 -12.71 5.98 12.93
N ARG A 193 -11.44 5.70 13.20
CA ARG A 193 -10.69 6.34 14.28
C ARG A 193 -9.45 6.99 13.69
N ASP A 194 -9.58 8.29 13.43
CA ASP A 194 -8.53 9.28 13.20
C ASP A 194 -7.29 8.80 12.42
N GLY A 195 -7.28 9.15 11.12
CA GLY A 195 -6.03 9.49 10.45
C GLY A 195 -5.36 8.41 9.59
N MET A 196 -5.96 7.23 9.36
CA MET A 196 -5.48 6.38 8.26
C MET A 196 -5.87 7.08 6.95
N GLY A 197 -4.95 7.88 6.38
CA GLY A 197 -5.16 8.50 5.09
C GLY A 197 -5.53 7.41 4.10
N SER A 198 -6.77 7.42 3.60
CA SER A 198 -7.21 6.42 2.64
C SER A 198 -6.34 6.60 1.40
N LEU A 199 -5.47 5.62 1.15
CA LEU A 199 -4.65 5.66 -0.07
C LEU A 199 -5.59 5.73 -1.27
N TYR A 200 -5.54 6.83 -2.00
CA TYR A 200 -6.17 6.93 -3.31
C TYR A 200 -5.51 5.90 -4.21
N ARG A 201 -6.32 4.99 -4.74
CA ARG A 201 -5.90 3.94 -5.65
C ARG A 201 -6.87 3.85 -6.81
N VAL A 202 -6.40 3.34 -7.93
CA VAL A 202 -7.21 3.01 -9.11
C VAL A 202 -6.93 1.58 -9.53
N ILE A 203 -7.89 0.98 -10.22
CA ILE A 203 -7.76 -0.37 -10.74
C ILE A 203 -7.44 -0.25 -12.23
N VAL A 204 -6.28 -0.72 -12.66
CA VAL A 204 -5.92 -0.81 -14.06
C VAL A 204 -6.28 -2.19 -14.56
N LYS A 205 -7.14 -2.25 -15.58
CA LYS A 205 -7.54 -3.49 -16.24
C LYS A 205 -6.80 -3.64 -17.56
N GLU A 206 -6.06 -4.72 -17.70
CA GLU A 206 -5.30 -5.09 -18.90
C GLU A 206 -6.17 -5.84 -19.92
N LEU A 207 -5.62 -6.09 -21.12
CA LEU A 207 -6.32 -6.70 -22.25
C LEU A 207 -6.66 -8.19 -22.03
N ASP A 208 -5.82 -8.90 -21.29
CA ASP A 208 -6.06 -10.28 -20.85
C ASP A 208 -7.16 -10.37 -19.76
N GLY A 209 -7.62 -9.22 -19.26
CA GLY A 209 -8.59 -9.09 -18.19
C GLY A 209 -7.98 -9.08 -16.79
N GLU A 210 -6.65 -9.19 -16.67
CA GLU A 210 -5.94 -9.02 -15.41
C GLU A 210 -6.17 -7.60 -14.88
N LYS A 211 -6.33 -7.50 -13.56
CA LYS A 211 -6.59 -6.26 -12.85
C LYS A 211 -5.47 -6.03 -11.87
N THR A 212 -4.88 -4.84 -11.94
CA THR A 212 -3.80 -4.42 -11.06
C THR A 212 -4.19 -3.14 -10.34
N THR A 213 -4.12 -3.14 -9.02
CA THR A 213 -4.34 -1.93 -8.22
C THR A 213 -3.08 -1.07 -8.22
N VAL A 214 -3.23 0.22 -8.54
CA VAL A 214 -2.15 1.21 -8.57
C VAL A 214 -2.45 2.30 -7.56
N VAL A 215 -1.53 2.49 -6.61
CA VAL A 215 -1.64 3.55 -5.60
C VAL A 215 -1.20 4.89 -6.17
N LEU A 216 -2.08 5.87 -6.04
CA LEU A 216 -1.92 7.23 -6.53
C LEU A 216 -1.26 8.11 -5.47
N CYS A 217 -1.95 8.34 -4.36
CA CYS A 217 -1.51 9.26 -3.31
C CYS A 217 -2.31 8.98 -2.03
N ASP A 218 -2.08 9.76 -1.00
CA ASP A 218 -2.69 9.58 0.32
C ASP A 218 -3.34 10.86 0.87
N THR A 219 -3.32 11.95 0.08
CA THR A 219 -3.93 13.22 0.44
C THR A 219 -4.85 13.72 -0.67
N ASP A 220 -5.94 14.38 -0.28
CA ASP A 220 -6.91 14.97 -1.20
C ASP A 220 -6.25 16.01 -2.13
N GLU A 221 -5.30 16.79 -1.62
CA GLU A 221 -4.57 17.80 -2.39
C GLU A 221 -3.73 17.19 -3.51
N GLN A 222 -3.03 16.07 -3.23
CA GLN A 222 -2.31 15.32 -4.25
C GLN A 222 -3.27 14.67 -5.24
N MET A 223 -4.41 14.13 -4.79
CA MET A 223 -5.41 13.54 -5.68
C MET A 223 -5.99 14.58 -6.65
N GLN A 224 -6.27 15.79 -6.16
CA GLN A 224 -6.81 16.89 -6.97
C GLN A 224 -5.84 17.39 -8.05
N THR A 225 -4.54 17.29 -7.79
CA THR A 225 -3.49 17.81 -8.68
C THR A 225 -2.83 16.75 -9.56
N MET A 226 -3.06 15.46 -9.29
CA MET A 226 -2.48 14.34 -10.03
C MET A 226 -2.85 14.37 -11.52
N THR A 227 -1.84 14.34 -12.40
CA THR A 227 -2.02 14.27 -13.85
C THR A 227 -2.04 12.84 -14.38
N VAL A 228 -2.57 12.67 -15.59
CA VAL A 228 -2.53 11.38 -16.29
C VAL A 228 -1.09 10.94 -16.60
N LEU A 229 -0.17 11.89 -16.87
CA LEU A 229 1.26 11.57 -17.00
C LEU A 229 1.83 10.93 -15.73
N GLN A 230 1.52 11.49 -14.56
CA GLN A 230 1.96 10.93 -13.28
C GLN A 230 1.32 9.55 -13.01
N LEU A 231 0.05 9.37 -13.39
CA LEU A 231 -0.60 8.06 -13.37
C LEU A 231 0.17 7.04 -14.23
N LYS A 232 0.54 7.37 -15.47
CA LYS A 232 1.32 6.46 -16.34
C LYS A 232 2.64 6.05 -15.70
N THR A 233 3.36 6.99 -15.09
CA THR A 233 4.60 6.68 -14.36
C THR A 233 4.35 5.66 -13.27
N LYS A 234 3.31 5.86 -12.45
CA LYS A 234 2.94 4.91 -11.38
C LYS A 234 2.52 3.54 -11.90
N ILE A 235 1.85 3.49 -13.04
CA ILE A 235 1.50 2.23 -13.70
C ILE A 235 2.77 1.51 -14.16
N ALA A 236 3.71 2.21 -14.80
CA ALA A 236 4.98 1.63 -15.27
C ALA A 236 5.85 1.10 -14.12
N GLU A 237 5.87 1.80 -12.98
CA GLU A 237 6.56 1.34 -11.78
C GLU A 237 5.92 0.07 -11.20
N ARG A 238 4.58 -0.04 -11.26
CA ARG A 238 3.85 -1.18 -10.71
C ARG A 238 3.87 -2.40 -11.61
N LEU A 239 3.89 -2.18 -12.92
CA LEU A 239 3.86 -3.19 -13.96
C LEU A 239 5.08 -3.00 -14.88
N PRO A 240 6.26 -3.52 -14.51
CA PRO A 240 7.47 -3.37 -15.31
C PRO A 240 7.42 -4.18 -16.61
N ASP A 241 6.61 -5.25 -16.65
CA ASP A 241 6.52 -6.18 -17.78
C ASP A 241 5.38 -5.85 -18.76
N ILE A 242 4.82 -4.63 -18.73
CA ILE A 242 3.74 -4.25 -19.65
C ILE A 242 4.23 -4.38 -21.10
N GLU A 243 3.42 -5.08 -21.91
CA GLU A 243 3.77 -5.36 -23.28
C GLU A 243 3.54 -4.16 -24.23
N GLY A 244 4.52 -3.25 -24.32
CA GLY A 244 4.54 -2.16 -25.30
C GLY A 244 5.09 -0.87 -24.74
N THR A 245 5.32 0.13 -25.61
CA THR A 245 5.68 1.48 -25.17
C THR A 245 4.44 2.31 -24.91
N TRP A 246 4.55 3.38 -24.12
CA TRP A 246 3.44 4.32 -23.89
C TRP A 246 2.91 5.00 -25.16
N GLU A 247 3.64 4.94 -26.28
CA GLU A 247 3.18 5.37 -27.61
C GLU A 247 2.16 4.40 -28.22
N ASP A 248 2.34 3.11 -27.94
CA ASP A 248 1.47 2.01 -28.36
C ASP A 248 0.33 1.78 -27.35
N LEU A 249 0.39 2.31 -26.14
CA LEU A 249 -0.63 2.11 -25.11
C LEU A 249 -1.61 3.29 -25.00
N ARG A 250 -2.81 3.03 -24.52
CA ARG A 250 -3.82 4.05 -24.19
C ARG A 250 -4.50 3.69 -22.87
N LEU A 251 -4.74 4.70 -22.05
CA LEU A 251 -5.61 4.59 -20.88
C LEU A 251 -7.00 5.09 -21.28
N ILE A 252 -8.03 4.31 -20.95
CA ILE A 252 -9.43 4.62 -21.27
C ILE A 252 -10.26 4.59 -19.98
N PHE A 253 -10.99 5.67 -19.74
CA PHE A 253 -11.97 5.78 -18.65
C PHE A 253 -13.28 6.36 -19.17
N GLY A 254 -14.41 5.76 -18.81
CA GLY A 254 -15.74 6.23 -19.25
C GLY A 254 -15.88 6.32 -20.79
N GLY A 255 -15.16 5.49 -21.54
CA GLY A 255 -15.13 5.52 -23.01
C GLY A 255 -14.28 6.64 -23.63
N LYS A 256 -13.58 7.45 -22.83
CA LYS A 256 -12.67 8.50 -23.28
C LYS A 256 -11.23 8.07 -23.07
N GLN A 257 -10.38 8.36 -24.06
CA GLN A 257 -8.93 8.24 -23.88
C GLN A 257 -8.44 9.37 -22.97
N LEU A 258 -7.59 9.03 -22.02
CA LEU A 258 -6.97 9.99 -21.11
C LEU A 258 -5.84 10.74 -21.81
N ASP A 259 -5.74 12.04 -21.51
CA ASP A 259 -4.72 12.95 -22.02
C ASP A 259 -3.72 13.29 -20.92
N ASP A 260 -2.44 13.30 -21.25
CA ASP A 260 -1.31 13.36 -20.32
C ASP A 260 -1.28 14.65 -19.48
N GLU A 261 -1.76 15.77 -20.05
CA GLU A 261 -1.77 17.08 -19.39
C GLU A 261 -2.98 17.28 -18.47
N ALA A 262 -4.02 16.47 -18.61
CA ALA A 262 -5.24 16.59 -17.83
C ALA A 262 -5.12 15.90 -16.46
N THR A 263 -5.84 16.43 -15.47
CA THR A 263 -5.89 15.85 -14.12
C THR A 263 -6.85 14.67 -14.06
N LEU A 264 -6.61 13.72 -13.15
CA LEU A 264 -7.49 12.56 -12.98
C LEU A 264 -8.93 12.98 -12.64
N VAL A 265 -9.07 13.95 -11.73
CA VAL A 265 -10.37 14.50 -11.32
C VAL A 265 -11.14 15.13 -12.49
N SER A 266 -10.45 15.72 -13.49
CA SER A 266 -11.12 16.30 -14.66
C SER A 266 -11.86 15.25 -15.51
N PHE A 267 -11.44 13.99 -15.46
CA PHE A 267 -12.13 12.86 -16.08
C PHE A 267 -13.16 12.20 -15.16
N GLY A 268 -13.33 12.69 -13.93
CA GLY A 268 -14.17 12.05 -12.91
C GLY A 268 -13.58 10.76 -12.35
N ILE A 269 -12.25 10.61 -12.40
CA ILE A 269 -11.56 9.46 -11.79
C ILE A 269 -11.43 9.72 -10.29
N GLU A 270 -11.99 8.80 -9.51
CA GLU A 270 -12.01 8.82 -8.04
C GLU A 270 -11.33 7.56 -7.48
N HIS A 271 -11.29 7.44 -6.14
CA HIS A 271 -10.85 6.24 -5.45
C HIS A 271 -11.57 5.00 -6.01
N GLU A 272 -10.81 3.94 -6.30
CA GLU A 272 -11.27 2.65 -6.87
C GLU A 272 -11.87 2.71 -8.28
N SER A 273 -11.70 3.82 -9.00
CA SER A 273 -12.06 3.89 -10.41
C SER A 273 -11.29 2.86 -11.25
N THR A 274 -12.00 2.18 -12.17
CA THR A 274 -11.39 1.21 -13.09
C THR A 274 -11.01 1.86 -14.42
N ILE A 275 -9.73 1.88 -14.73
CA ILE A 275 -9.14 2.42 -15.97
C ILE A 275 -8.71 1.24 -16.84
N HIS A 276 -9.03 1.28 -18.13
CA HIS A 276 -8.66 0.22 -19.06
C HIS A 276 -7.35 0.59 -19.76
N LEU A 277 -6.36 -0.29 -19.67
CA LEU A 277 -5.10 -0.20 -20.41
C LEU A 277 -5.24 -1.02 -21.69
N VAL A 278 -5.14 -0.37 -22.85
CA VAL A 278 -5.28 -1.03 -24.15
C VAL A 278 -4.10 -0.73 -25.06
N LYS A 279 -3.68 -1.72 -25.84
CA LYS A 279 -2.66 -1.59 -26.89
C LYS A 279 -3.30 -1.16 -28.20
N ARG A 280 -2.65 -0.22 -28.90
CA ARG A 280 -2.97 0.19 -30.26
C ARG A 280 -2.62 -0.95 -31.18
N LEU A 281 -3.61 -1.47 -31.90
CA LEU A 281 -3.35 -2.34 -33.03
C LEU A 281 -2.88 -1.45 -34.20
N ARG A 282 -1.70 -1.74 -34.75
CA ARG A 282 -1.29 -1.17 -36.04
C ARG A 282 -2.26 -1.71 -37.10
N GLY A 283 -3.12 -0.83 -37.62
CA GLY A 283 -4.06 -1.17 -38.69
C GLY A 283 -3.33 -1.77 -39.88
N GLY A 284 -3.89 -2.85 -40.42
CA GLY A 284 -3.25 -3.75 -41.38
C GLY A 284 -2.61 -3.06 -42.58
N GLY A 285 -1.43 -3.55 -42.95
CA GLY A 285 -0.81 -3.26 -44.23
C GLY A 285 -1.81 -3.58 -45.36
N THR A 286 -1.97 -2.63 -46.26
CA THR A 286 -2.76 -2.79 -47.47
C THR A 286 -2.35 -4.06 -48.22
N PRO A 287 -3.24 -5.03 -48.51
CA PRO A 287 -2.91 -6.11 -49.41
C PRO A 287 -3.07 -5.58 -50.83
N ASN A 288 -1.99 -5.02 -51.38
CA ASN A 288 -1.90 -4.80 -52.81
C ASN A 288 -1.24 -6.02 -53.45
N SER A 289 -2.04 -6.99 -53.88
CA SER A 289 -1.99 -7.58 -55.22
C SER A 289 -2.86 -8.82 -55.27
N ARG A 290 -3.59 -8.90 -56.38
CA ARG A 290 -4.39 -10.04 -56.80
C ARG A 290 -3.49 -11.25 -56.94
N GLU A 291 -3.85 -12.35 -56.29
CA GLU A 291 -3.75 -13.67 -56.91
C GLU A 291 -4.76 -14.61 -56.26
N THR A 292 -5.77 -14.94 -57.07
CA THR A 292 -6.68 -16.05 -56.87
C THR A 292 -5.91 -17.35 -56.77
N THR A 293 -6.12 -18.13 -55.72
CA THR A 293 -6.41 -19.57 -55.87
C THR A 293 -7.03 -20.11 -54.58
N ASP A 294 -8.19 -20.72 -54.83
CA ASP A 294 -9.02 -21.53 -53.97
C ASP A 294 -8.25 -22.76 -53.44
N THR A 295 -8.36 -23.09 -52.15
CA THR A 295 -8.55 -24.47 -51.65
C THR A 295 -8.94 -24.44 -50.17
N SER A 296 -9.99 -25.21 -49.88
CA SER A 296 -10.62 -25.54 -48.61
C SER A 296 -9.68 -26.02 -47.48
N LEU A 297 -10.07 -25.71 -46.24
CA LEU A 297 -10.28 -26.67 -45.14
C LEU A 297 -10.80 -25.96 -43.87
N ALA A 298 -11.76 -26.62 -43.22
CA ALA A 298 -12.50 -26.19 -42.02
C ALA A 298 -11.70 -26.44 -40.72
N PRO A 299 -12.21 -26.06 -39.53
CA PRO A 299 -11.41 -25.58 -38.39
C PRO A 299 -10.94 -26.69 -37.45
N GLU A 300 -9.76 -26.52 -36.85
CA GLU A 300 -9.36 -27.25 -35.65
C GLU A 300 -9.54 -26.38 -34.40
N SER A 301 -10.10 -27.01 -33.36
CA SER A 301 -10.53 -26.43 -32.09
C SER A 301 -9.38 -26.05 -31.14
N PRO A 302 -9.67 -25.21 -30.11
CA PRO A 302 -8.67 -24.66 -29.21
C PRO A 302 -8.53 -25.54 -27.97
N CYS A 303 -7.31 -25.95 -27.61
CA CYS A 303 -6.90 -26.19 -26.22
C CYS A 303 -5.41 -26.54 -26.17
N ARG A 304 -4.64 -25.74 -25.45
CA ARG A 304 -3.32 -26.13 -24.95
C ARG A 304 -3.34 -25.93 -23.44
N ILE A 305 -3.19 -27.05 -22.74
CA ILE A 305 -3.11 -27.15 -21.28
C ILE A 305 -1.74 -26.63 -20.84
N LEU A 306 -1.72 -25.78 -19.82
CA LEU A 306 -0.68 -25.78 -18.79
C LEU A 306 -1.30 -26.36 -17.53
#